data_AF-X8DWW6-F1
#
_entry.id   AF-X8DWW6-F1
#
_cell.length_a   1.000
_cell.length_b   1.000
_cell.length_c   1.000
_cell.angle_alpha   90.00
_cell.angle_beta   90.00
_cell.angle_gamma   90.00
#
_symmetry.space_group_name_H-M   'P 1'
#
loop_
_entity.id
_entity.type
_entity.pdbx_description
1 polymer ?
#
loop_
_entity_poly.entity_id
_entity_poly.type
_entity_poly.pdbx_seq_one_letter_code
_entity_poly.pdbx_strand_id
1 'polypeptide(L)' 'MDLCENAVELGFTATSTPREVVSIAGKLVDERGYPESVYDTTRSLMRLQRQLRTEQAGAA' A
#
# COMPACT_ATOMS: atom_id res chain seq x y z
N MET A 1 2.43 12.20 7.23
CA MET A 1 1.99 10.80 7.38
C MET A 1 2.75 9.98 6.38
N ASP A 2 3.46 8.94 6.82
CA ASP A 2 4.16 8.03 5.91
C ASP A 2 3.18 6.99 5.35
N LEU A 3 3.00 6.97 4.02
CA LEU A 3 2.09 6.05 3.33
C LEU A 3 2.43 4.59 3.62
N CYS A 4 3.71 4.25 3.65
CA CYS A 4 4.16 2.87 3.84
C CYS A 4 3.85 2.40 5.27
N GLU A 5 4.20 3.18 6.28
CA GLU A 5 3.94 2.84 7.68
C GLU A 5 2.44 2.64 7.94
N ASN A 6 1.61 3.60 7.50
CA ASN A 6 0.17 3.53 7.69
C ASN A 6 -0.46 2.35 6.93
N ALA A 7 0.05 2.03 5.75
CA ALA A 7 -0.42 0.87 5.00
C ALA A 7 -0.02 -0.45 5.68
N VAL A 8 1.20 -0.56 6.20
CA VAL A 8 1.69 -1.75 6.91
C VAL A 8 0.87 -2.01 8.18
N GLU A 9 0.52 -0.96 8.94
CA GLU A 9 -0.40 -1.08 10.08
C GLU A 9 -1.78 -1.63 9.70
N LEU A 10 -2.22 -1.40 8.45
CA LEU A 10 -3.46 -1.92 7.89
C LEU A 10 -3.30 -3.31 7.24
N GLY A 11 -2.13 -3.93 7.37
CA GLY A 11 -1.83 -5.27 6.85
C GLY A 11 -1.30 -5.29 5.41
N PHE A 12 -0.80 -4.17 4.90
CA PHE A 12 -0.15 -4.13 3.59
C PHE A 12 1.14 -4.95 3.57
N THR A 13 1.29 -5.83 2.58
CA THR A 13 2.48 -6.67 2.40
C THR A 13 2.89 -6.78 0.93
N ALA A 14 4.11 -7.28 0.69
CA ALA A 14 4.59 -7.63 -0.65
C ALA A 14 3.66 -8.63 -1.39
N THR A 15 2.91 -9.44 -0.65
CA THR A 15 2.04 -10.50 -1.17
C THR A 15 0.55 -10.13 -1.20
N SER A 16 0.18 -8.94 -0.74
CA SER A 16 -1.22 -8.49 -0.77
C SER A 16 -1.81 -8.58 -2.20
N THR A 17 -3.03 -9.09 -2.29
CA THR A 17 -3.78 -9.15 -3.54
C THR A 17 -4.20 -7.74 -3.98
N PRO A 18 -4.48 -7.51 -5.28
CA PRO A 18 -4.98 -6.22 -5.74
C PRO A 18 -6.21 -5.71 -4.99
N ARG A 19 -7.10 -6.63 -4.59
CA ARG A 19 -8.31 -6.30 -3.81
C ARG A 19 -7.97 -5.80 -2.40
N GLU A 20 -7.00 -6.43 -1.74
CA GLU A 20 -6.52 -5.98 -0.44
C GLU A 20 -5.86 -4.60 -0.54
N VAL A 21 -5.06 -4.37 -1.58
CA VAL A 21 -4.42 -3.06 -1.82
C VAL A 21 -5.46 -1.95 -1.99
N VAL A 22 -6.51 -2.18 -2.77
CA VAL A 22 -7.63 -1.22 -2.92
C VAL A 22 -8.37 -1.01 -1.60
N SER A 23 -8.61 -2.08 -0.84
CA SER A 23 -9.27 -1.96 0.47
C SER A 23 -8.44 -1.14 1.46
N ILE A 24 -7.12 -1.32 1.45
CA ILE A 24 -6.20 -0.55 2.31
C ILE A 24 -6.17 0.91 1.89
N ALA A 25 -6.10 1.19 0.58
CA ALA A 25 -6.17 2.56 0.06
C ALA A 25 -7.47 3.26 0.46
N GLY A 26 -8.61 2.55 0.43
CA GLY A 26 -9.89 3.07 0.93
C GLY A 26 -9.82 3.50 2.38
N LYS A 27 -9.34 2.61 3.27
CA LYS A 27 -9.17 2.92 4.71
C LYS A 27 -8.22 4.11 4.96
N LEU A 28 -7.13 4.21 4.19
CA LEU A 28 -6.19 5.32 4.32
C LEU A 28 -6.84 6.67 4.00
N VAL A 29 -7.65 6.72 2.94
CA VAL A 29 -8.34 7.96 2.52
C VAL A 29 -9.52 8.25 3.44
N ASP A 30 -10.39 7.27 3.67
CA ASP A 30 -11.67 7.47 4.37
C ASP A 30 -11.50 7.55 5.89
N GLU A 31 -10.63 6.74 6.49
CA GLU A 31 -10.45 6.67 7.95
C GLU A 31 -9.26 7.48 8.45
N ARG A 32 -8.17 7.57 7.66
CA ARG A 32 -6.94 8.29 8.05
C ARG A 32 -6.78 9.65 7.36
N GLY A 33 -7.70 10.04 6.48
CA GLY A 33 -7.74 11.36 5.87
C GLY A 33 -6.56 11.62 4.92
N TYR A 34 -6.06 10.59 4.23
CA TYR A 34 -5.04 10.79 3.19
C TYR A 34 -5.55 11.77 2.12
N PRO A 35 -4.74 12.76 1.74
CA PRO A 35 -5.18 13.85 0.86
C PRO A 35 -5.38 13.40 -0.60
N GLU A 36 -4.77 12.30 -1.01
CA GLU A 36 -4.93 11.74 -2.35
C GLU A 36 -6.24 10.94 -2.52
N SER A 37 -6.67 10.75 -3.76
CA SER A 37 -7.81 9.89 -4.07
C SER A 37 -7.50 8.42 -3.76
N VAL A 38 -8.53 7.61 -3.50
CA VAL A 38 -8.38 6.14 -3.32
C VAL A 38 -7.63 5.52 -4.51
N TYR A 39 -7.86 6.02 -5.72
CA TYR A 39 -7.18 5.56 -6.93
C TYR A 39 -5.68 5.86 -6.90
N ASP A 40 -5.29 7.09 -6.57
CA ASP A 40 -3.88 7.51 -6.51
C ASP A 40 -3.14 6.82 -5.35
N THR A 41 -3.80 6.66 -4.21
CA THR A 41 -3.28 5.90 -3.07
C THR A 41 -3.08 4.43 -3.45
N THR A 42 -4.06 3.80 -4.11
CA THR A 42 -3.94 2.42 -4.62
C THR A 42 -2.73 2.28 -5.56
N ARG A 43 -2.59 3.22 -6.50
CA ARG A 43 -1.47 3.21 -7.46
C ARG A 43 -0.12 3.31 -6.75
N SER A 44 -0.02 4.15 -5.72
CA SER A 44 1.18 4.33 -4.92
C SER A 44 1.52 3.06 -4.14
N LEU A 45 0.53 2.42 -3.52
CA LEU A 45 0.70 1.14 -2.84
C LEU A 45 1.14 0.02 -3.79
N MET A 46 0.59 -0.06 -5.00
CA MET A 46 1.07 -1.06 -5.98
C MET A 46 2.53 -0.85 -6.39
N ARG A 47 3.00 0.41 -6.47
CA ARG A 47 4.42 0.71 -6.73
C ARG A 47 5.31 0.26 -5.56
N LEU A 48 4.90 0.57 -4.32
CA LEU A 48 5.59 0.11 -3.11
C LEU A 48 5.66 -1.42 -3.06
N GLN A 49 4.55 -2.10 -3.37
CA GLN A 49 4.50 -3.56 -3.40
C GLN A 49 5.52 -4.16 -4.37
N ARG A 50 5.67 -3.55 -5.54
CA ARG A 50 6.66 -3.99 -6.54
C ARG A 50 8.10 -3.79 -6.04
N GLN A 51 8.37 -2.68 -5.35
CA GLN A 51 9.69 -2.43 -4.75
C GLN A 51 10.00 -3.48 -3.68
N LEU A 52 9.06 -3.75 -2.76
CA LEU A 52 9.22 -4.77 -1.71
C LEU A 52 9.50 -6.17 -2.29
N ARG A 53 8.80 -6.56 -3.36
CA ARG A 53 9.07 -7.84 -4.05
C ARG A 53 10.47 -7.91 -4.66
N THR A 54 10.95 -6.78 -5.19
CA THR A 54 12.28 -6.71 -5.81
C THR A 54 13.38 -6.80 -4.77
N GLU A 55 13.20 -6.13 -3.63
CA GLU A 55 14.11 -6.22 -2.48
C GLU A 55 14.16 -7.64 -1.90
N GLN A 56 13.00 -8.29 -1.74
CA GLN A 56 12.94 -9.70 -1.29
C GLN A 56 13.62 -10.66 -2.26
N ALA A 57 13.48 -10.44 -3.57
CA ALA A 57 14.12 -11.28 -4.58
C ALA A 57 15.63 -11.06 -4.68
N GLY A 58 16.12 -9.85 -4.39
CA GLY A 58 17.55 -9.53 -4.39
C GLY A 58 18.29 -9.90 -3.10
N ALA A 59 17.55 -10.15 -2.02
CA ALA A 59 18.09 -10.59 -0.73
C ALA A 59 18.19 -12.13 -0.59
N ALA A 60 17.77 -12.88 -1.62
CA ALA A 60 17.74 -14.35 -1.65
C ALA A 60 18.94 -14.96 -2.39
#